data_AF-A0A5E6WNF3-F1
#
_entry.id   AF-A0A5E6WNF3-F1
#
_cell.length_a   1.000
_cell.length_b   1.000
_cell.length_c   1.000
_cell.angle_alpha   90.00
_cell.angle_beta   90.00
_cell.angle_gamma   90.00
#
_symmetry.space_group_name_H-M   'P 1'
#
loop_
_entity.id
_entity.type
_entity.pdbx_description
1 polymer ?
#
loop_
_entity_poly.entity_id
_entity_poly.type
_entity_poly.pdbx_seq_one_letter_code
_entity_poly.pdbx_strand_id
1 'polypeptide(L)'
;MTQHRINALLHFPPDYEVPEGCDINIKVQNITDRTVPILHGIWGSNTLPSARPINFGVSVDSNLNAVGSRYVINVKISHQNTALLLDIEREFYWAGGDHDADIYLSPVGYIAVEKTWMPRIGYPADSKLYVKLIEPVSDENDETLVCEGVGLTGEPNFYLKYDPSMIKPGRLYTLVGSFETYGQRRLSLGLHPAKLILKPNDVVDLAGFGAST
;
A
#
# COMPACT_ATOMS: atom_id res chain seq x y z
N MET A 1 15.73 23.30 19.99
CA MET A 1 15.30 22.40 18.91
C MET A 1 13.80 22.26 19.03
N THR A 2 13.06 22.44 17.94
CA THR A 2 11.59 22.32 17.95
C THR A 2 11.26 20.98 17.31
N GLN A 3 10.79 20.05 18.13
CA GLN A 3 10.36 18.74 17.67
C GLN A 3 8.86 18.78 17.43
N HIS A 4 8.46 18.20 16.31
CA HIS A 4 7.07 17.96 15.96
C HIS A 4 6.80 16.47 15.89
N ARG A 5 5.56 16.09 16.14
CA ARG A 5 5.12 14.71 16.07
C ARG A 5 4.22 14.49 14.87
N ILE A 6 4.61 13.56 14.03
CA ILE A 6 3.75 13.01 12.99
C ILE A 6 3.20 11.69 13.52
N ASN A 7 1.88 11.54 13.56
CA ASN A 7 1.28 10.24 13.88
C ASN A 7 0.98 9.50 12.58
N ALA A 8 1.77 8.48 12.26
CA ALA A 8 1.47 7.57 11.18
C ALA A 8 0.36 6.61 11.62
N LEU A 9 -0.82 6.75 11.01
CA LEU A 9 -1.99 5.93 11.27
C LEU A 9 -2.00 4.78 10.26
N LEU A 10 -1.65 3.58 10.70
CA LEU A 10 -1.59 2.40 9.84
C LEU A 10 -2.96 1.72 9.77
N HIS A 11 -3.52 1.69 8.57
CA HIS A 11 -4.84 1.13 8.29
C HIS A 11 -4.71 -0.22 7.59
N PHE A 12 -5.48 -1.20 8.04
CA PHE A 12 -5.72 -2.44 7.30
C PHE A 12 -6.97 -2.30 6.42
N PRO A 13 -7.18 -3.17 5.43
CA PRO A 13 -8.48 -3.32 4.79
C PRO A 13 -9.58 -3.60 5.84
N PRO A 14 -10.80 -3.05 5.69
CA PRO A 14 -11.86 -3.20 6.70
C PRO A 14 -12.25 -4.65 7.01
N ASP A 15 -12.12 -5.55 6.03
CA ASP A 15 -12.45 -6.97 6.11
C ASP A 15 -11.20 -7.87 6.29
N TYR A 16 -10.03 -7.30 6.57
CA TYR A 16 -8.82 -8.07 6.82
C TYR A 16 -8.68 -8.46 8.29
N GLU A 17 -8.66 -9.77 8.54
CA GLU A 17 -8.39 -10.33 9.86
C GLU A 17 -6.88 -10.48 10.07
N VAL A 18 -6.36 -9.80 11.09
CA VAL A 18 -4.93 -9.88 11.42
C VAL A 18 -4.68 -11.10 12.31
N PRO A 19 -3.77 -12.01 11.95
CA PRO A 19 -3.41 -13.14 12.81
C PRO A 19 -2.91 -12.68 14.19
N GLU A 20 -3.19 -13.48 15.22
CA GLU A 20 -2.59 -13.26 16.54
C GLU A 20 -1.08 -13.55 16.51
N GLY A 21 -0.32 -12.95 17.44
CA GLY A 21 1.13 -13.22 17.53
C GLY A 21 1.97 -12.67 16.37
N CYS A 22 1.54 -11.55 15.77
CA CYS A 22 2.33 -10.86 14.74
C CYS A 22 3.45 -9.99 15.34
N ASP A 23 4.59 -9.99 14.67
CA ASP A 23 5.67 -9.01 14.85
C ASP A 23 5.48 -7.83 13.90
N ILE A 24 5.97 -6.66 14.29
CA ILE A 24 5.97 -5.45 13.47
C ILE A 24 7.33 -4.76 13.50
N ASN A 25 7.79 -4.29 12.35
CA ASN A 25 8.97 -3.44 12.20
C ASN A 25 8.64 -2.26 11.30
N ILE A 26 9.03 -1.07 11.71
CA ILE A 26 8.79 0.19 11.01
C ILE A 26 10.13 0.88 10.79
N LYS A 27 10.38 1.29 9.55
CA LYS A 27 11.52 2.12 9.17
C LYS A 27 11.00 3.38 8.49
N VAL A 28 11.43 4.55 8.96
CA VAL A 28 11.09 5.84 8.38
C VAL A 28 12.35 6.50 7.86
N GLN A 29 12.30 7.01 6.63
CA GLN A 29 13.39 7.74 6.01
C GLN A 29 12.87 9.04 5.39
N ASN A 30 13.61 10.13 5.53
CA ASN A 30 13.40 11.31 4.71
C ASN A 30 14.00 11.06 3.32
N ILE A 31 13.17 11.17 2.29
CA ILE A 31 13.48 10.95 0.87
C ILE A 31 13.11 12.16 0.02
N THR A 32 13.18 13.35 0.62
CA THR A 32 13.07 14.62 -0.12
C THR A 32 14.09 14.65 -1.25
N ASP A 33 15.33 14.26 -0.94
CA ASP A 33 16.31 13.82 -1.92
C ASP A 33 16.37 12.28 -1.90
N ARG A 34 15.90 11.62 -2.98
CA ARG A 34 15.94 10.16 -3.11
C ARG A 34 17.35 9.62 -3.33
N THR A 35 18.31 10.46 -3.74
CA THR A 35 19.70 10.05 -3.95
C THR A 35 20.47 9.96 -2.63
N VAL A 36 20.02 10.69 -1.60
CA VAL A 36 20.58 10.65 -0.25
C VAL A 36 19.48 10.46 0.80
N PRO A 37 18.86 9.27 0.89
CA PRO A 37 17.85 8.99 1.90
C PRO A 37 18.44 9.09 3.31
N ILE A 38 17.82 9.89 4.17
CA ILE A 38 18.26 10.07 5.56
C ILE A 38 17.40 9.16 6.46
N LEU A 39 18.05 8.28 7.22
CA LEU A 39 17.35 7.47 8.20
C LEU A 39 16.79 8.36 9.31
N HIS A 40 15.49 8.27 9.52
CA HIS A 40 14.77 9.10 10.48
C HIS A 40 14.38 8.32 11.73
N GLY A 41 14.01 7.05 11.58
CA GLY A 41 13.69 6.18 12.70
C GLY A 41 13.57 4.72 12.32
N ILE A 42 13.88 3.84 13.28
CA ILE A 42 13.63 2.41 13.22
C ILE A 42 13.00 2.00 14.53
N TRP A 43 11.91 1.25 14.45
CA TRP A 43 11.23 0.71 15.61
C TRP A 43 10.70 -0.69 15.29
N GLY A 44 10.64 -1.56 16.30
CA GLY A 44 10.07 -2.90 16.15
C GLY A 44 9.50 -3.41 17.46
N SER A 45 8.55 -4.34 17.35
CA SER A 45 7.90 -5.02 18.46
C SER A 45 7.56 -6.44 18.04
N ASN A 46 7.67 -7.38 18.98
CA ASN A 46 7.20 -8.76 18.81
C ASN A 46 5.70 -8.92 19.12
N THR A 47 5.01 -7.80 19.28
CA THR A 47 3.57 -7.77 19.51
C THR A 47 2.98 -6.63 18.69
N LEU A 48 2.09 -6.99 17.77
CA LEU A 48 1.29 -6.03 17.04
C LEU A 48 0.21 -5.44 17.98
N PRO A 49 0.09 -4.10 18.07
CA PRO A 49 -0.97 -3.47 18.85
C PRO A 49 -2.37 -3.96 18.41
N SER A 50 -3.32 -4.06 19.34
CA SER A 50 -4.70 -4.45 19.03
C SER A 50 -5.58 -3.27 18.59
N ALA A 51 -5.29 -2.05 19.04
CA ALA A 51 -6.00 -0.85 18.65
C ALA A 51 -5.86 -0.58 17.13
N ARG A 52 -6.94 -0.08 16.52
CA ARG A 52 -7.03 0.22 15.08
C ARG A 52 -7.56 1.66 14.89
N PRO A 53 -6.99 2.46 13.97
CA PRO A 53 -5.72 2.20 13.26
C PRO A 53 -4.54 2.11 14.22
N ILE A 54 -3.45 1.46 13.79
CA ILE A 54 -2.23 1.41 14.60
C ILE A 54 -1.59 2.79 14.53
N ASN A 55 -1.42 3.45 15.67
CA ASN A 55 -0.77 4.76 15.75
C ASN A 55 0.73 4.60 16.04
N PHE A 56 1.57 5.10 15.14
CA PHE A 56 3.01 5.18 15.31
C PHE A 56 3.50 6.64 15.26
N GLY A 57 4.12 7.10 16.34
CA GLY A 57 4.67 8.46 16.42
C GLY A 57 6.06 8.56 15.77
N VAL A 58 6.22 9.54 14.88
CA VAL A 58 7.48 9.91 14.25
C VAL A 58 7.84 11.33 14.70
N SER A 59 9.01 11.51 15.33
CA SER A 59 9.48 12.82 15.79
C SER A 59 10.31 13.52 14.73
N VAL A 60 9.88 14.68 14.23
CA VAL A 60 10.58 15.48 13.21
C VAL A 60 11.19 16.73 13.84
N ASP A 61 12.48 16.97 13.59
CA ASP A 61 13.13 18.24 13.95
C ASP A 61 12.93 19.27 12.84
N SER A 62 12.22 20.36 13.13
CA SER A 62 11.96 21.43 12.16
C SER A 62 13.17 22.28 11.80
N ASN A 63 14.29 22.14 12.51
CA ASN A 63 15.56 22.80 12.15
C ASN A 63 16.31 22.05 11.06
N LEU A 64 16.03 20.74 10.90
CA LEU A 64 16.71 19.86 9.95
C LEU A 64 15.84 19.50 8.74
N ASN A 65 14.53 19.69 8.87
CA ASN A 65 13.56 19.34 7.84
C ASN A 65 12.72 20.56 7.48
N ALA A 66 12.40 20.73 6.20
CA ALA A 66 11.53 21.80 5.73
C ALA A 66 10.08 21.30 5.62
N VAL A 67 9.11 22.20 5.73
CA VAL A 67 7.72 21.91 5.36
C VAL A 67 7.68 21.42 3.91
N GLY A 68 6.93 20.35 3.66
CA GLY A 68 6.93 19.65 2.37
C GLY A 68 8.02 18.58 2.22
N SER A 69 8.85 18.35 3.24
CA SER A 69 9.78 17.21 3.26
C SER A 69 9.01 15.91 3.06
N ARG A 70 9.52 15.05 2.18
CA ARG A 70 8.90 13.77 1.83
C ARG A 70 9.54 12.65 2.64
N TYR A 71 8.71 11.79 3.20
CA TYR A 71 9.12 10.64 3.98
C TYR A 71 8.59 9.37 3.34
N VAL A 72 9.38 8.31 3.43
CA VAL A 72 8.92 6.94 3.16
C VAL A 72 8.83 6.20 4.48
N ILE A 73 7.73 5.48 4.68
CA ILE A 73 7.53 4.57 5.79
C ILE A 73 7.42 3.15 5.24
N ASN A 74 8.34 2.31 5.68
CA ASN A 74 8.37 0.89 5.38
C ASN A 74 7.88 0.13 6.60
N VAL A 75 6.69 -0.46 6.48
CA VAL A 75 6.08 -1.28 7.53
C VAL A 75 6.22 -2.75 7.11
N LYS A 76 6.83 -3.55 7.98
CA LYS A 76 6.90 -5.00 7.84
C LYS A 76 6.15 -5.64 8.98
N ILE A 77 5.19 -6.49 8.66
CA ILE A 77 4.46 -7.30 9.63
C ILE A 77 4.66 -8.76 9.25
N SER A 78 5.00 -9.59 10.23
CA SER A 78 5.19 -11.02 10.03
C SER A 78 4.43 -11.82 11.07
N HIS A 79 3.98 -13.00 10.65
CA HIS A 79 3.39 -14.02 11.54
C HIS A 79 4.15 -15.32 11.29
N GLN A 80 4.74 -15.91 12.33
CA GLN A 80 5.52 -17.15 12.23
C GLN A 80 6.60 -17.09 11.12
N ASN A 81 7.35 -15.98 11.04
CA ASN A 81 8.34 -15.69 10.00
C ASN A 81 7.81 -15.49 8.57
N THR A 82 6.49 -15.52 8.35
CA THR A 82 5.87 -15.22 7.06
C THR A 82 5.46 -13.76 7.00
N ALA A 83 5.91 -13.03 5.97
CA ALA A 83 5.61 -11.62 5.79
C ALA A 83 4.17 -11.42 5.28
N LEU A 84 3.34 -10.73 6.07
CA LEU A 84 1.92 -10.52 5.78
C LEU A 84 1.65 -9.40 4.76
N LEU A 85 2.56 -8.44 4.63
CA LEU A 85 2.40 -7.30 3.73
C LEU A 85 3.13 -7.52 2.40
N LEU A 86 2.56 -6.94 1.36
CA LEU A 86 3.23 -6.68 0.08
C LEU A 86 4.35 -5.66 0.28
N ASP A 87 5.42 -5.79 -0.50
CA ASP A 87 6.57 -4.89 -0.44
C ASP A 87 6.27 -3.62 -1.26
N ILE A 88 5.49 -2.71 -0.68
CA ILE A 88 5.08 -1.44 -1.29
C ILE A 88 5.54 -0.30 -0.40
N GLU A 89 6.40 0.56 -0.94
CA GLU A 89 6.81 1.79 -0.28
C GLU A 89 5.61 2.75 -0.16
N ARG A 90 5.40 3.29 1.05
CA ARG A 90 4.37 4.29 1.32
C ARG A 90 5.01 5.62 1.64
N GLU A 91 4.54 6.67 0.98
CA GLU A 91 5.09 8.01 1.13
C GLU A 91 4.09 8.94 1.83
N PHE A 92 4.61 9.87 2.61
CA PHE A 92 3.83 10.98 3.16
C PHE A 92 4.68 12.25 3.22
N TYR A 93 4.01 13.40 3.31
CA TYR A 93 4.66 14.70 3.35
C TYR A 93 4.46 15.33 4.71
N TRP A 94 5.51 15.92 5.27
CA TRP A 94 5.35 16.70 6.49
C TRP A 94 4.74 18.06 6.18
N ALA A 95 3.52 18.28 6.67
CA ALA A 95 2.77 19.53 6.46
C ALA A 95 3.24 20.71 7.33
N GLY A 96 4.26 20.51 8.18
CA GLY A 96 4.63 21.45 9.22
C GLY A 96 3.82 21.22 10.50
N GLY A 97 4.42 21.52 11.66
CA GLY A 97 3.77 21.26 12.94
C GLY A 97 3.51 19.78 13.21
N ASP A 98 2.65 19.54 14.20
CA ASP A 98 2.15 18.20 14.51
C ASP A 98 0.98 17.88 13.58
N HIS A 99 0.96 16.67 13.00
CA HIS A 99 -0.15 16.23 12.15
C HIS A 99 -0.23 14.70 12.06
N ASP A 100 -1.33 14.21 11.50
CA ASP A 100 -1.56 12.79 11.27
C ASP A 100 -1.34 12.46 9.80
N ALA A 101 -0.77 11.29 9.53
CA ALA A 101 -0.53 10.76 8.18
C ALA A 101 -1.14 9.36 8.06
N ASP A 102 -2.13 9.22 7.19
CA ASP A 102 -2.78 7.93 6.93
C ASP A 102 -1.93 7.06 6.01
N ILE A 103 -1.60 5.85 6.48
CA ILE A 103 -0.79 4.86 5.77
C ILE A 103 -1.61 3.59 5.59
N TYR A 104 -1.96 3.27 4.34
CA TYR A 104 -2.82 2.13 4.02
C TYR A 104 -1.96 0.90 3.70
N LEU A 105 -2.03 -0.12 4.55
CA LEU A 105 -1.22 -1.32 4.47
C LEU A 105 -1.80 -2.29 3.45
N SER A 106 -0.94 -2.95 2.67
CA SER A 106 -1.37 -3.91 1.64
C SER A 106 -1.05 -5.34 2.07
N PRO A 107 -1.90 -5.99 2.87
CA PRO A 107 -1.70 -7.40 3.19
C PRO A 107 -1.87 -8.27 1.93
N VAL A 108 -1.31 -9.48 1.94
CA VAL A 108 -1.53 -10.44 0.85
C VAL A 108 -3.04 -10.62 0.61
N GLY A 109 -3.47 -10.49 -0.64
CA GLY A 109 -4.88 -10.47 -1.06
C GLY A 109 -5.51 -9.08 -1.16
N TYR A 110 -4.83 -8.03 -0.72
CA TYR A 110 -5.30 -6.64 -0.82
C TYR A 110 -4.18 -5.68 -1.24
N ILE A 111 -4.48 -4.80 -2.19
CA ILE A 111 -3.58 -3.72 -2.59
C ILE A 111 -4.21 -2.41 -2.18
N ALA A 112 -3.56 -1.64 -1.31
CA ALA A 112 -3.96 -0.27 -1.06
C ALA A 112 -3.54 0.61 -2.25
N VAL A 113 -4.51 1.29 -2.82
CA VAL A 113 -4.40 2.07 -4.04
C VAL A 113 -4.56 3.55 -3.70
N GLU A 114 -3.48 4.29 -3.95
CA GLU A 114 -3.41 5.74 -3.79
C GLU A 114 -3.59 6.43 -5.14
N LYS A 115 -4.34 7.53 -5.15
CA LYS A 115 -4.56 8.36 -6.34
C LYS A 115 -3.40 9.34 -6.46
N THR A 116 -2.49 9.10 -7.42
CA THR A 116 -1.34 10.00 -7.65
C THR A 116 -1.68 11.15 -8.59
N TRP A 117 -2.65 10.95 -9.47
CA TRP A 117 -3.08 11.98 -10.42
C TRP A 117 -4.52 11.78 -10.85
N MET A 118 -5.31 12.86 -10.81
CA MET A 118 -6.64 12.97 -11.42
C MET A 118 -6.74 14.30 -12.17
N PRO A 119 -7.41 14.35 -13.34
CA PRO A 119 -7.71 15.60 -14.02
C PRO A 119 -8.50 16.54 -13.11
N ARG A 120 -8.12 17.81 -12.99
CA ARG A 120 -8.88 18.81 -12.20
C ARG A 120 -10.11 19.32 -12.97
N ILE A 121 -11.00 18.42 -13.31
CA ILE A 121 -12.33 18.71 -13.86
C ILE A 121 -13.35 18.44 -12.76
N GLY A 122 -14.46 19.16 -12.70
CA GLY A 122 -15.51 18.84 -11.73
C GLY A 122 -16.03 17.42 -11.97
N TYR A 123 -15.98 16.57 -10.94
CA TYR A 123 -16.65 15.26 -10.90
C TYR A 123 -17.33 15.08 -9.55
N PRO A 124 -18.52 14.44 -9.49
CA PRO A 124 -19.16 14.08 -8.24
C PRO A 124 -18.26 13.18 -7.39
N ALA A 125 -18.28 13.34 -6.07
CA ALA A 125 -17.51 12.51 -5.13
C ALA A 125 -17.96 11.05 -5.11
N ASP A 126 -19.18 10.77 -5.57
CA ASP A 126 -19.79 9.45 -5.72
C ASP A 126 -19.63 8.87 -7.14
N SER A 127 -18.77 9.48 -7.98
CA SER A 127 -18.46 8.90 -9.29
C SER A 127 -17.69 7.60 -9.11
N LYS A 128 -18.02 6.60 -9.92
CA LYS A 128 -17.34 5.31 -9.88
C LYS A 128 -15.90 5.44 -10.37
N LEU A 129 -15.01 4.83 -9.61
CA LEU A 129 -13.61 4.66 -9.91
C LEU A 129 -13.35 3.17 -10.07
N TYR A 130 -12.76 2.79 -11.20
CA TYR A 130 -12.44 1.42 -11.55
C TYR A 130 -10.94 1.22 -11.45
N VAL A 131 -10.53 0.17 -10.74
CA VAL A 131 -9.13 -0.26 -10.68
C VAL A 131 -9.04 -1.69 -11.18
N LYS A 132 -8.17 -1.92 -12.16
CA LYS A 132 -7.88 -3.23 -12.71
C LYS A 132 -6.46 -3.64 -12.36
N LEU A 133 -6.31 -4.91 -11.96
CA LEU A 133 -5.02 -5.58 -11.91
C LEU A 133 -4.85 -6.41 -13.18
N ILE A 134 -3.80 -6.12 -13.93
CA ILE A 134 -3.50 -6.81 -15.19
C ILE A 134 -2.14 -7.49 -15.13
N GLU A 135 -2.06 -8.68 -15.72
CA GLU A 135 -0.81 -9.35 -16.08
C GLU A 135 -0.46 -8.94 -17.52
N PRO A 136 0.64 -8.20 -17.74
CA PRO A 136 1.12 -7.90 -19.09
C PRO A 136 1.60 -9.20 -19.76
N VAL A 137 1.05 -9.53 -20.93
CA VAL A 137 1.55 -10.63 -21.75
C VAL A 137 2.68 -10.08 -22.63
N SER A 138 3.65 -10.94 -22.97
CA SER A 138 4.87 -10.59 -23.69
C SER A 138 4.64 -10.08 -25.13
N ASP A 139 3.45 -10.26 -25.70
CA ASP A 139 3.06 -9.65 -26.97
C ASP A 139 2.26 -8.38 -26.70
N GLU A 140 2.66 -7.27 -27.33
CA GLU A 140 2.35 -5.87 -26.97
C GLU A 140 0.86 -5.46 -26.94
N ASN A 141 -0.10 -6.38 -27.11
CA ASN A 141 -1.54 -6.07 -27.05
C ASN A 141 -2.40 -7.09 -26.30
N ASP A 142 -1.81 -8.10 -25.66
CA ASP A 142 -2.59 -9.04 -24.84
C ASP A 142 -2.37 -8.73 -23.36
N GLU A 143 -3.45 -8.39 -22.67
CA GLU A 143 -3.47 -8.11 -21.23
C GLU A 143 -4.43 -9.08 -20.58
N THR A 144 -3.96 -9.86 -19.61
CA THR A 144 -4.86 -10.73 -18.86
C THR A 144 -5.37 -9.98 -17.64
N LEU A 145 -6.68 -9.72 -17.60
CA LEU A 145 -7.34 -9.19 -16.41
C LEU A 145 -7.28 -10.23 -15.29
N VAL A 146 -6.67 -9.87 -14.17
CA VAL A 146 -6.61 -10.71 -12.97
C VAL A 146 -7.84 -10.45 -12.11
N CYS A 147 -8.09 -9.18 -11.78
CA CYS A 147 -9.27 -8.74 -11.06
C CYS A 147 -9.59 -7.27 -11.34
N GLU A 148 -10.82 -6.87 -11.02
CA GLU A 148 -11.29 -5.49 -11.05
C GLU A 148 -12.00 -5.16 -9.74
N GLY A 149 -11.84 -3.92 -9.30
CA GLY A 149 -12.56 -3.37 -8.17
C GLY A 149 -13.13 -1.99 -8.48
N VAL A 150 -14.19 -1.64 -7.76
CA VAL A 150 -14.90 -0.36 -7.91
C VAL A 150 -14.90 0.37 -6.58
N GLY A 151 -14.36 1.59 -6.59
CA GLY A 151 -14.43 2.55 -5.48
C GLY A 151 -15.09 3.85 -5.93
N LEU A 152 -14.95 4.89 -5.12
CA LEU A 152 -15.50 6.22 -5.41
C LEU A 152 -14.40 7.27 -5.57
N THR A 153 -14.65 8.28 -6.40
CA THR A 153 -13.73 9.40 -6.62
C THR A 153 -13.47 10.23 -5.36
N GLY A 154 -14.43 10.29 -4.43
CA GLY A 154 -14.32 10.99 -3.14
C GLY A 154 -13.56 10.24 -2.05
N GLU A 155 -13.35 8.93 -2.19
CA GLU A 155 -12.59 8.16 -1.22
C GLU A 155 -11.10 8.53 -1.31
N PRO A 156 -10.41 8.84 -0.21
CA PRO A 156 -8.99 9.19 -0.26
C PRO A 156 -8.13 8.02 -0.75
N ASN A 157 -8.53 6.79 -0.42
CA ASN A 157 -7.86 5.55 -0.77
C ASN A 157 -8.85 4.41 -1.04
N PHE A 158 -8.39 3.41 -1.77
CA PHE A 158 -9.19 2.25 -2.19
C PHE A 158 -8.39 0.96 -1.97
N TYR A 159 -9.04 -0.14 -1.57
CA TYR A 159 -8.40 -1.46 -1.50
C TYR A 159 -8.86 -2.33 -2.67
N LEU A 160 -7.93 -2.71 -3.55
CA LEU A 160 -8.19 -3.73 -4.55
C LEU A 160 -7.98 -5.11 -3.93
N LYS A 161 -9.08 -5.87 -3.76
CA LYS A 161 -9.03 -7.27 -3.35
C LYS A 161 -8.67 -8.16 -4.54
N TYR A 162 -7.77 -9.11 -4.34
CA TYR A 162 -7.37 -10.09 -5.35
C TYR A 162 -7.24 -11.48 -4.70
N ASP A 163 -7.36 -12.53 -5.50
CA ASP A 163 -7.12 -13.90 -5.06
C ASP A 163 -5.64 -14.25 -5.19
N PRO A 164 -4.89 -14.49 -4.09
CA PRO A 164 -3.48 -14.84 -4.16
C PRO A 164 -3.19 -16.17 -4.86
N SER A 165 -4.17 -17.08 -4.98
CA SER A 165 -3.99 -18.35 -5.69
C SER A 165 -3.89 -18.18 -7.21
N MET A 166 -4.37 -17.06 -7.74
CA MET A 166 -4.30 -16.70 -9.16
C MET A 166 -2.98 -16.00 -9.53
N ILE A 167 -2.13 -15.72 -8.54
CA ILE A 167 -0.88 -14.99 -8.74
C ILE A 167 0.25 -15.96 -9.13
N LYS A 168 0.93 -15.63 -10.22
CA LYS A 168 2.10 -16.34 -10.70
C LYS A 168 3.35 -15.78 -10.00
N PRO A 169 4.19 -16.62 -9.38
CA PRO A 169 5.39 -16.18 -8.68
C PRO A 169 6.32 -15.36 -9.59
N GLY A 170 6.84 -14.25 -9.07
CA GLY A 170 7.84 -13.42 -9.74
C GLY A 170 7.33 -12.61 -10.95
N ARG A 171 6.03 -12.67 -11.26
CA ARG A 171 5.44 -11.86 -12.35
C ARG A 171 5.20 -10.42 -11.91
N LEU A 172 5.43 -9.50 -12.84
CA LEU A 172 5.13 -8.08 -12.68
C LEU A 172 3.69 -7.84 -13.11
N TYR A 173 2.89 -7.27 -12.21
CA TYR A 173 1.51 -6.87 -12.48
C TYR A 173 1.42 -5.34 -12.58
N THR A 174 0.41 -4.85 -13.31
CA THR A 174 0.15 -3.42 -13.47
C THR A 174 -1.23 -3.08 -12.92
N LEU A 175 -1.34 -1.96 -12.21
CA LEU A 175 -2.60 -1.37 -11.81
C LEU A 175 -3.01 -0.29 -12.81
N VAL A 176 -4.22 -0.42 -13.36
CA VAL A 176 -4.80 0.55 -14.29
C VAL A 176 -6.06 1.13 -13.67
N GLY A 177 -6.07 2.46 -13.52
CA GLY A 177 -7.19 3.19 -12.95
C GLY A 177 -7.98 3.96 -14.00
N SER A 178 -9.30 3.99 -13.85
CA SER A 178 -10.16 4.93 -14.59
C SER A 178 -11.33 5.39 -13.73
N PHE A 179 -11.99 6.48 -14.10
CA PHE A 179 -13.17 6.95 -13.39
C PHE A 179 -14.23 7.50 -14.35
N GLU A 180 -15.50 7.44 -13.94
CA GLU A 180 -16.63 8.00 -14.67
C GLU A 180 -16.72 9.51 -14.52
N THR A 181 -17.02 10.18 -15.63
CA THR A 181 -17.31 11.61 -15.69
C THR A 181 -18.80 11.86 -15.91
N TYR A 182 -19.26 13.10 -15.72
CA TYR A 182 -20.66 13.52 -15.98
C TYR A 182 -21.19 13.10 -17.37
N GLY A 183 -20.34 12.97 -18.38
CA GLY A 183 -20.72 12.57 -19.73
C GLY A 183 -20.60 11.07 -20.03
N GLN A 184 -20.53 10.21 -19.00
CA GLN A 184 -20.30 8.75 -19.12
C GLN A 184 -19.01 8.37 -19.86
N ARG A 185 -18.06 9.30 -20.00
CA ARG A 185 -16.72 9.01 -20.50
C ARG A 185 -15.85 8.52 -19.34
N ARG A 186 -15.03 7.51 -19.61
CA ARG A 186 -13.99 7.05 -18.68
C ARG A 186 -12.68 7.79 -18.96
N LEU A 187 -12.11 8.38 -17.93
CA LEU A 187 -10.79 9.00 -17.97
C LEU A 187 -9.81 8.19 -17.13
N SER A 188 -8.54 8.17 -17.57
CA SER A 188 -7.47 7.48 -16.85
C SER A 188 -7.13 8.18 -15.52
N LEU A 189 -6.66 7.37 -14.58
CA LEU A 189 -6.26 7.76 -13.24
C LEU A 189 -4.81 7.33 -13.00
N GLY A 190 -3.99 8.21 -12.43
CA GLY A 190 -2.68 7.86 -11.92
C GLY A 190 -2.80 7.13 -10.58
N LEU A 191 -2.15 5.98 -10.45
CA LEU A 191 -2.22 5.13 -9.27
C LEU A 191 -0.83 4.87 -8.66
N HIS A 192 -0.80 4.65 -7.34
CA HIS A 192 0.33 4.08 -6.63
C HIS A 192 -0.12 2.88 -5.77
N PRO A 193 0.57 1.72 -5.85
CA PRO A 193 1.62 1.42 -6.81
C PRO A 193 1.06 1.32 -8.25
N ALA A 194 1.84 1.73 -9.25
CA ALA A 194 1.45 1.54 -10.65
C ALA A 194 1.80 0.12 -11.15
N LYS A 195 2.92 -0.42 -10.67
CA LYS A 195 3.41 -1.76 -10.99
C LYS A 195 3.96 -2.41 -9.72
N LEU A 196 3.76 -3.71 -9.58
CA LEU A 196 4.19 -4.46 -8.40
C LEU A 196 4.34 -5.95 -8.70
N ILE A 197 5.23 -6.61 -7.95
CA ILE A 197 5.32 -8.07 -7.91
C ILE A 197 4.49 -8.54 -6.73
N LEU A 198 3.52 -9.42 -7.00
CA LEU A 198 2.63 -9.94 -5.98
C LEU A 198 3.15 -11.24 -5.40
N LYS A 199 2.86 -11.46 -4.12
CA LYS A 199 3.12 -12.74 -3.45
C LYS A 199 1.95 -13.70 -3.73
N PRO A 200 2.22 -14.93 -4.19
CA PRO A 200 1.21 -15.98 -4.23
C PRO A 200 0.83 -16.41 -2.80
N ASN A 201 -0.21 -17.23 -2.65
CA ASN A 201 -0.41 -17.95 -1.40
C ASN A 201 0.79 -18.87 -1.12
N ASP A 202 1.41 -18.74 0.05
CA ASP A 202 2.51 -19.62 0.50
C ASP A 202 2.05 -21.07 0.83
N VAL A 203 0.82 -21.44 0.48
CA VAL A 203 0.34 -22.83 0.53
C VAL A 203 0.87 -23.56 -0.70
N VAL A 204 2.16 -23.83 -0.72
CA VAL A 204 2.64 -25.01 -1.44
C VAL A 204 2.20 -26.19 -0.59
N ASP A 205 1.08 -26.81 -0.97
CA ASP A 205 0.75 -28.16 -0.53
C ASP A 205 1.93 -29.03 -0.94
N LEU A 206 2.80 -29.38 0.00
CA LEU A 206 3.80 -30.41 -0.21
C LEU A 206 3.00 -31.70 -0.42
N ALA A 207 2.76 -32.03 -1.69
CA ALA A 207 2.22 -33.31 -2.10
C ALA A 207 2.94 -34.39 -1.28
N GLY A 208 2.15 -35.13 -0.50
CA GLY A 208 2.65 -36.01 0.54
C GLY A 208 3.81 -36.86 0.06
N PHE A 209 4.94 -36.76 0.76
CA PHE A 209 5.89 -37.86 0.80
C PHE A 209 5.15 -39.03 1.43
N GLY A 210 4.62 -39.90 0.56
CA GLY A 210 4.08 -41.17 0.96
C GLY A 210 5.11 -41.88 1.83
N ALA A 211 4.71 -42.19 3.06
CA ALA A 211 5.38 -43.21 3.83
C ALA A 211 5.32 -44.50 3.01
N SER A 212 6.43 -44.83 2.36
CA SER A 212 6.70 -46.17 1.89
C SER A 212 7.70 -46.77 2.86
N THR A 213 7.29 -47.94 3.37
CA THR A 213 7.92 -48.89 4.30
C THR A 213 8.01 -48.47 5.76
#